data_AF-A0A7W7AL37-F1
#
_entry.id   AF-A0A7W7AL37-F1
#
_cell.length_a   1.000
_cell.length_b   1.000
_cell.length_c   1.000
_cell.angle_alpha   90.00
_cell.angle_beta   90.00
_cell.angle_gamma   90.00
#
_symmetry.space_group_name_H-M   'P 1'
#
loop_
_entity.id
_entity.type
_entity.pdbx_description
1 polymer ?
#
loop_
_entity_poly.entity_id
_entity_poly.type
_entity_poly.pdbx_seq_one_letter_code
_entity_poly.pdbx_strand_id
1 'polypeptide(L)'
;MTLVKAAWLAALALPAAAQATPFQASPDIFTGSGFAGRYVGLGGQVQPSGQWLGGVQGGGADTFDNFGFYNRGVGALTQTRQVELLSGNLFRFLDTFTNTTGARIRTTVNFFGNLGSDGDELVSTDANGLIVSCQDDGDGQCAEDAVVALIAGDNGLARQSITPDRYNVSFDLDVAAGQSVSLLNYAFLARDVDGPTAADVTLATDTGRALLRAARVEGLSEAQRASIVNFSASALPEPASWVMMILGFGLAGGRLRRRRVQPALAA
;
A
#
# COMPACT_ATOMS: atom_id res chain seq x y z
N MET A 1 19.29 -71.98 -1.05
CA MET A 1 20.14 -70.80 -0.75
C MET A 1 19.72 -69.67 -1.66
N THR A 2 19.42 -68.55 -1.03
CA THR A 2 18.53 -67.47 -1.46
C THR A 2 19.23 -66.47 -2.39
N LEU A 3 18.52 -66.05 -3.45
CA LEU A 3 18.87 -64.92 -4.31
C LEU A 3 18.87 -63.60 -3.54
N VAL A 4 19.88 -62.75 -3.74
CA VAL A 4 19.74 -61.29 -3.65
C VAL A 4 20.58 -60.65 -4.75
N LYS A 5 19.93 -60.16 -5.81
CA LYS A 5 20.52 -59.25 -6.80
C LYS A 5 20.41 -57.84 -6.24
N ALA A 6 21.55 -57.16 -6.07
CA ALA A 6 21.62 -55.78 -5.65
C ALA A 6 21.07 -54.86 -6.75
N ALA A 7 20.04 -54.07 -6.42
CA ALA A 7 19.57 -52.97 -7.24
C ALA A 7 20.37 -51.71 -6.90
N TRP A 8 21.01 -51.12 -7.91
CA TRP A 8 21.67 -49.82 -7.78
C TRP A 8 20.60 -48.72 -7.80
N LEU A 9 20.52 -47.96 -6.70
CA LEU A 9 19.76 -46.70 -6.62
C LEU A 9 20.58 -45.60 -7.29
N ALA A 10 20.17 -45.18 -8.49
CA ALA A 10 20.60 -43.91 -9.05
C ALA A 10 19.85 -42.78 -8.33
N ALA A 11 20.54 -42.05 -7.45
CA ALA A 11 20.00 -40.83 -6.88
C ALA A 11 19.97 -39.75 -7.96
N LEU A 12 18.77 -39.43 -8.46
CA LEU A 12 18.52 -38.23 -9.26
C LEU A 12 18.74 -37.02 -8.34
N ALA A 13 19.88 -36.36 -8.47
CA ALA A 13 20.08 -35.03 -7.94
C ALA A 13 19.19 -34.07 -8.74
N LEU A 14 18.03 -33.73 -8.18
CA LEU A 14 17.24 -32.61 -8.68
C LEU A 14 18.06 -31.33 -8.46
N PRO A 15 18.26 -30.48 -9.48
CA PRO A 15 18.87 -29.19 -9.26
C PRO A 15 17.93 -28.40 -8.33
N ALA A 16 18.45 -27.96 -7.20
CA ALA A 16 17.79 -26.91 -6.43
C ALA A 16 17.77 -25.67 -7.33
N ALA A 17 16.59 -25.28 -7.80
CA ALA A 17 16.43 -23.99 -8.45
C ALA A 17 16.89 -22.93 -7.44
N ALA A 18 18.00 -22.24 -7.74
CA ALA A 18 18.41 -21.09 -6.97
C ALA A 18 17.30 -20.05 -7.15
N GLN A 19 16.48 -19.84 -6.12
CA GLN A 19 15.60 -18.67 -6.10
C GLN A 19 16.53 -17.46 -6.02
N ALA A 20 16.43 -16.55 -7.01
CA ALA A 20 17.15 -15.30 -6.98
C ALA A 20 16.83 -14.54 -5.69
N THR A 21 17.77 -13.73 -5.21
CA THR A 21 17.51 -12.93 -4.01
C THR A 21 16.49 -11.86 -4.37
N PRO A 22 15.43 -11.65 -3.58
CA PRO A 22 14.46 -10.60 -3.86
C PRO A 22 15.10 -9.21 -3.77
N PHE A 23 14.77 -8.35 -4.72
CA PHE A 23 15.11 -6.92 -4.68
C PHE A 23 14.59 -6.26 -3.38
N GLN A 24 15.23 -5.16 -2.95
CA GLN A 24 14.78 -4.34 -1.82
C GLN A 24 14.67 -2.88 -2.25
N ALA A 25 13.47 -2.33 -2.15
CA ALA A 25 13.19 -0.93 -2.46
C ALA A 25 13.98 0.01 -1.55
N SER A 26 14.47 1.11 -2.13
CA SER A 26 15.21 2.15 -1.42
C SER A 26 14.28 3.13 -0.71
N PRO A 27 14.72 3.75 0.42
CA PRO A 27 13.96 4.76 1.13
C PRO A 27 13.88 6.11 0.38
N ASP A 28 13.11 6.16 -0.71
CA ASP A 28 13.12 7.28 -1.69
C ASP A 28 11.92 8.22 -1.60
N ILE A 29 11.28 8.31 -0.43
CA ILE A 29 10.14 9.23 -0.22
C ILE A 29 10.69 10.63 0.07
N PHE A 30 10.35 11.60 -0.77
CA PHE A 30 10.80 12.98 -0.59
C PHE A 30 10.17 13.64 0.64
N THR A 31 11.00 14.15 1.55
CA THR A 31 10.56 14.74 2.83
C THR A 31 10.50 16.26 2.84
N GLY A 32 10.89 16.90 1.74
CA GLY A 32 11.05 18.36 1.63
C GLY A 32 12.49 18.84 1.73
N SER A 33 13.38 18.04 2.36
CA SER A 33 14.80 18.35 2.49
C SER A 33 15.73 17.18 2.13
N GLY A 34 15.17 16.04 1.69
CA GLY A 34 15.89 14.82 1.36
C GLY A 34 14.94 13.65 1.14
N PHE A 35 15.45 12.42 1.28
CA PHE A 35 14.69 11.18 1.08
C PHE A 35 14.71 10.30 2.32
N ALA A 36 13.61 9.58 2.56
CA ALA A 36 13.49 8.66 3.68
C ALA A 36 12.50 7.51 3.38
N GLY A 37 12.41 6.54 4.29
CA GLY A 37 11.42 5.45 4.21
C GLY A 37 10.03 5.85 4.73
N ARG A 38 9.87 7.08 5.23
CA ARG A 38 8.62 7.59 5.78
C ARG A 38 8.53 9.10 5.67
N TYR A 39 7.34 9.60 5.36
CA TYR A 39 6.96 11.00 5.44
C TYR A 39 5.60 11.16 6.13
N VAL A 40 5.48 12.15 7.02
CA VAL A 40 4.20 12.57 7.61
C VAL A 40 4.17 14.09 7.61
N GLY A 41 3.17 14.69 6.97
CA GLY A 41 3.08 16.14 6.87
C GLY A 41 2.00 16.63 5.92
N LEU A 42 2.18 17.85 5.42
CA LEU A 42 1.31 18.45 4.43
C LEU A 42 1.55 17.81 3.05
N GLY A 43 0.49 17.72 2.24
CA GLY A 43 0.63 17.46 0.81
C GLY A 43 1.00 18.73 0.04
N GLY A 44 1.44 18.55 -1.21
CA GLY A 44 1.73 19.66 -2.13
C GLY A 44 3.20 19.73 -2.55
N GLN A 45 3.55 20.80 -3.26
CA GLN A 45 4.90 21.03 -3.77
C GLN A 45 5.72 21.92 -2.84
N VAL A 46 7.02 21.64 -2.77
CA VAL A 46 8.01 22.53 -2.17
C VAL A 46 8.50 23.52 -3.23
N GLN A 47 8.56 24.79 -2.87
CA GLN A 47 9.11 25.84 -3.73
C GLN A 47 10.56 26.16 -3.30
N PRO A 48 11.47 26.47 -4.24
CA PRO A 48 11.26 26.59 -5.69
C PRO A 48 11.46 25.28 -6.48
N SER A 49 11.76 24.15 -5.83
CA SER A 49 12.14 22.90 -6.51
C SER A 49 11.00 22.25 -7.30
N GLY A 50 9.74 22.55 -6.95
CA GLY A 50 8.56 21.92 -7.57
C GLY A 50 8.36 20.45 -7.17
N GLN A 51 9.20 19.91 -6.28
CA GLN A 51 9.13 18.53 -5.83
C GLN A 51 7.95 18.31 -4.89
N TRP A 52 7.30 17.14 -4.99
CA TRP A 52 6.09 16.81 -4.25
C TRP A 52 6.39 16.13 -2.91
N LEU A 53 5.84 16.68 -1.82
CA LEU A 53 5.99 16.12 -0.49
C LEU A 53 5.40 14.70 -0.41
N GLY A 54 6.24 13.77 0.02
CA GLY A 54 5.95 12.35 0.09
C GLY A 54 5.81 11.63 -1.27
N GLY A 55 6.18 12.27 -2.38
CA GLY A 55 6.37 11.56 -3.65
C GLY A 55 7.59 10.63 -3.57
N VAL A 56 7.54 9.50 -4.26
CA VAL A 56 8.63 8.52 -4.33
C VAL A 56 9.45 8.80 -5.56
N GLN A 57 10.73 9.13 -5.42
CA GLN A 57 11.56 9.56 -6.55
C GLN A 57 11.94 8.40 -7.47
N GLY A 58 12.67 7.40 -6.96
CA GLY A 58 13.12 6.24 -7.75
C GLY A 58 12.31 4.95 -7.54
N GLY A 59 11.71 4.76 -6.36
CA GLY A 59 10.96 3.54 -6.01
C GLY A 59 11.83 2.32 -5.76
N GLY A 60 13.05 2.31 -6.31
CA GLY A 60 13.96 1.19 -6.27
C GLY A 60 14.13 0.58 -7.65
N ALA A 61 15.39 0.43 -8.06
CA ALA A 61 15.77 -0.01 -9.40
C ALA A 61 15.05 0.78 -10.52
N ASP A 62 15.02 2.11 -10.36
CA ASP A 62 14.49 3.12 -11.28
C ASP A 62 13.00 3.03 -11.69
N THR A 63 12.24 2.15 -11.05
CA THR A 63 10.82 1.91 -11.34
C THR A 63 9.94 3.18 -11.38
N PHE A 64 10.32 4.24 -10.66
CA PHE A 64 9.59 5.52 -10.67
C PHE A 64 10.48 6.69 -11.03
N ASP A 65 9.88 7.72 -11.63
CA ASP A 65 10.49 9.02 -11.93
C ASP A 65 9.75 10.17 -11.22
N ASN A 66 9.29 9.90 -9.99
CA ASN A 66 8.28 10.62 -9.18
C ASN A 66 6.89 9.97 -9.21
N PHE A 67 6.61 9.17 -8.20
CA PHE A 67 5.34 8.49 -8.00
C PHE A 67 4.56 9.00 -6.78
N GLY A 68 3.25 9.13 -6.95
CA GLY A 68 2.29 9.26 -5.86
C GLY A 68 2.09 10.67 -5.36
N PHE A 69 1.50 11.54 -6.18
CA PHE A 69 1.14 12.92 -5.82
C PHE A 69 -0.13 13.39 -6.54
N TYR A 70 -0.70 14.52 -6.14
CA TYR A 70 -1.92 15.07 -6.75
C TYR A 70 -1.60 16.13 -7.80
N ASN A 71 -1.42 15.71 -9.06
CA ASN A 71 -0.91 16.54 -10.16
C ASN A 71 -1.81 17.73 -10.56
N ARG A 72 -3.09 17.72 -10.19
CA ARG A 72 -4.05 18.83 -10.38
C ARG A 72 -4.39 19.56 -9.08
N GLY A 73 -3.66 19.27 -8.00
CA GLY A 73 -3.98 19.73 -6.65
C GLY A 73 -5.24 19.07 -6.08
N VAL A 74 -5.75 19.65 -5.01
CA VAL A 74 -6.83 19.08 -4.17
C VAL A 74 -8.06 20.00 -4.09
N GLY A 75 -8.15 20.99 -4.98
CA GLY A 75 -9.23 21.97 -4.99
C GLY A 75 -9.26 22.82 -3.73
N ALA A 76 -10.45 23.01 -3.15
CA ALA A 76 -10.67 23.77 -1.92
C ALA A 76 -10.44 22.94 -0.63
N LEU A 77 -9.99 21.69 -0.75
CA LEU A 77 -9.62 20.85 0.39
C LEU A 77 -8.20 21.16 0.84
N THR A 78 -7.87 20.85 2.08
CA THR A 78 -6.47 20.72 2.52
C THR A 78 -6.06 19.25 2.51
N GLN A 79 -4.77 18.97 2.32
CA GLN A 79 -4.23 17.61 2.31
C GLN A 79 -3.18 17.45 3.42
N THR A 80 -3.37 16.45 4.28
CA THR A 80 -2.28 15.85 5.05
C THR A 80 -1.99 14.46 4.50
N ARG A 81 -0.77 14.00 4.70
CA ARG A 81 -0.24 12.80 4.06
C ARG A 81 0.63 12.02 5.03
N GLN A 82 0.49 10.71 4.97
CA GLN A 82 1.40 9.73 5.55
C GLN A 82 1.82 8.74 4.47
N VAL A 83 3.11 8.72 4.14
CA VAL A 83 3.70 7.80 3.15
C VAL A 83 4.77 6.97 3.82
N GLU A 84 4.74 5.67 3.60
CA GLU A 84 5.67 4.72 4.21
C GLU A 84 6.10 3.67 3.19
N LEU A 85 7.40 3.39 3.16
CA LEU A 85 7.95 2.16 2.62
C LEU A 85 7.84 1.09 3.71
N LEU A 86 6.89 0.19 3.54
CA LEU A 86 6.62 -0.93 4.43
C LEU A 86 7.48 -2.15 4.04
N SER A 87 7.52 -3.14 4.93
CA SER A 87 8.21 -4.40 4.65
C SER A 87 7.70 -5.07 3.37
N GLY A 88 8.62 -5.65 2.60
CA GLY A 88 8.33 -6.29 1.33
C GLY A 88 7.99 -5.30 0.22
N ASN A 89 8.81 -4.26 0.02
CA ASN A 89 8.74 -3.35 -1.13
C ASN A 89 7.37 -2.71 -1.40
N LEU A 90 6.66 -2.35 -0.32
CA LEU A 90 5.31 -1.79 -0.42
C LEU A 90 5.31 -0.33 0.00
N PHE A 91 5.12 0.58 -0.95
CA PHE A 91 4.80 1.97 -0.64
C PHE A 91 3.31 2.08 -0.34
N ARG A 92 2.98 2.68 0.81
CA ARG A 92 1.61 3.00 1.22
C ARG A 92 1.44 4.50 1.32
N PHE A 93 0.41 5.03 0.67
CA PHE A 93 0.03 6.43 0.68
C PHE A 93 -1.32 6.57 1.36
N LEU A 94 -1.35 7.17 2.55
CA LEU A 94 -2.58 7.62 3.19
C LEU A 94 -2.67 9.13 3.04
N ASP A 95 -3.58 9.59 2.20
CA ASP A 95 -3.85 11.00 1.98
C ASP A 95 -5.19 11.38 2.61
N THR A 96 -5.19 12.34 3.53
CA THR A 96 -6.38 12.82 4.23
C THR A 96 -6.74 14.20 3.75
N PHE A 97 -7.94 14.33 3.20
CA PHE A 97 -8.50 15.57 2.70
C PHE A 97 -9.46 16.14 3.70
N THR A 98 -9.28 17.41 4.06
CA THR A 98 -10.11 18.09 5.04
C THR A 98 -10.80 19.29 4.41
N ASN A 99 -12.12 19.38 4.61
CA ASN A 99 -12.88 20.55 4.24
C ASN A 99 -12.91 21.54 5.42
N THR A 100 -12.09 22.57 5.35
CA THR A 100 -12.02 23.63 6.36
C THR A 100 -12.97 24.79 6.08
N THR A 101 -13.79 24.69 5.04
CA THR A 101 -14.75 25.74 4.64
C THR A 101 -16.11 25.55 5.33
N GLY A 102 -16.99 26.53 5.20
CA GLY A 102 -18.37 26.48 5.71
C GLY A 102 -19.37 25.76 4.79
N ALA A 103 -18.95 25.27 3.62
CA ALA A 103 -19.83 24.65 2.63
C ALA A 103 -19.38 23.23 2.26
N ARG A 104 -20.29 22.39 1.77
CA ARG A 104 -19.94 21.06 1.23
C ARG A 104 -19.10 21.20 -0.03
N ILE A 105 -18.02 20.44 -0.13
CA ILE A 105 -17.14 20.40 -1.31
C ILE A 105 -17.37 19.10 -2.06
N ARG A 106 -17.61 19.20 -3.37
CA ARG A 106 -17.57 18.09 -4.31
C ARG A 106 -16.47 18.35 -5.32
N THR A 107 -15.46 17.48 -5.37
CA THR A 107 -14.31 17.67 -6.25
C THR A 107 -13.71 16.33 -6.65
N THR A 108 -13.05 16.31 -7.80
CA THR A 108 -12.21 15.18 -8.21
C THR A 108 -10.77 15.46 -7.80
N VAL A 109 -10.12 14.49 -7.16
CA VAL A 109 -8.68 14.49 -6.93
C VAL A 109 -8.03 13.42 -7.82
N ASN A 110 -6.81 13.67 -8.29
CA ASN A 110 -6.12 12.81 -9.24
C ASN A 110 -4.75 12.43 -8.67
N PHE A 111 -4.64 11.22 -8.13
CA PHE A 111 -3.38 10.68 -7.68
C PHE A 111 -2.62 10.15 -8.90
N PHE A 112 -1.40 10.61 -9.07
CA PHE A 112 -0.59 10.39 -10.26
C PHE A 112 0.76 9.79 -9.87
N GLY A 113 1.33 9.00 -10.76
CA GLY A 113 2.74 8.64 -10.71
C GLY A 113 3.36 8.53 -12.09
N ASN A 114 4.61 8.97 -12.20
CA ASN A 114 5.48 8.68 -13.33
C ASN A 114 6.13 7.32 -13.06
N LEU A 115 5.83 6.35 -13.91
CA LEU A 115 6.54 5.09 -14.06
C LEU A 115 7.76 5.41 -14.96
N GLY A 116 8.94 4.81 -14.77
CA GLY A 116 10.22 5.23 -15.38
C GLY A 116 10.20 5.62 -16.87
N SER A 117 11.20 6.40 -17.30
CA SER A 117 11.22 7.16 -18.57
C SER A 117 11.53 6.38 -19.87
N ASP A 118 11.38 5.06 -19.94
CA ASP A 118 11.89 4.29 -21.08
C ASP A 118 10.93 3.37 -21.84
N GLY A 119 9.60 3.39 -21.62
CA GLY A 119 8.67 2.86 -22.64
C GLY A 119 7.39 2.15 -22.22
N ASP A 120 6.90 1.31 -23.14
CA ASP A 120 5.53 0.78 -23.17
C ASP A 120 5.20 -0.08 -21.94
N GLU A 121 4.03 0.15 -21.34
CA GLU A 121 3.57 -0.62 -20.19
C GLU A 121 2.88 -1.91 -20.61
N LEU A 122 3.43 -3.06 -20.24
CA LEU A 122 2.74 -4.35 -20.33
C LEU A 122 1.77 -4.50 -19.16
N VAL A 123 0.49 -4.29 -19.43
CA VAL A 123 -0.57 -4.45 -18.42
C VAL A 123 -0.99 -5.92 -18.35
N SER A 124 -0.62 -6.59 -17.26
CA SER A 124 -1.00 -7.98 -16.98
C SER A 124 -2.32 -8.10 -16.22
N THR A 125 -2.72 -7.07 -15.48
CA THR A 125 -4.00 -6.98 -14.77
C THR A 125 -4.50 -5.54 -14.78
N ASP A 126 -5.78 -5.35 -15.08
CA ASP A 126 -6.52 -4.10 -14.84
C ASP A 126 -7.95 -4.46 -14.44
N ALA A 127 -8.18 -4.60 -13.13
CA ALA A 127 -9.47 -4.98 -12.60
C ALA A 127 -9.61 -4.65 -11.11
N ASN A 128 -10.82 -4.25 -10.70
CA ASN A 128 -11.23 -4.12 -9.29
C ASN A 128 -10.30 -3.27 -8.43
N GLY A 129 -9.80 -2.15 -8.98
CA GLY A 129 -8.91 -1.25 -8.24
C GLY A 129 -7.46 -1.73 -8.13
N LEU A 130 -7.08 -2.75 -8.92
CA LEU A 130 -5.70 -3.23 -9.10
C LEU A 130 -5.29 -3.10 -10.57
N ILE A 131 -4.15 -2.43 -10.78
CA ILE A 131 -3.38 -2.52 -12.02
C ILE A 131 -2.06 -3.22 -11.72
N VAL A 132 -1.66 -4.17 -12.56
CA VAL A 132 -0.32 -4.78 -12.53
C VAL A 132 0.34 -4.55 -13.87
N SER A 133 1.48 -3.89 -13.88
CA SER A 133 2.25 -3.62 -15.09
C SER A 133 3.75 -3.73 -14.86
N CYS A 134 4.47 -3.77 -15.97
CA CYS A 134 5.91 -3.74 -16.04
C CYS A 134 6.32 -3.11 -17.37
N GLN A 135 7.58 -2.69 -17.43
CA GLN A 135 8.19 -2.18 -18.65
C GLN A 135 8.32 -3.29 -19.71
N ASP A 136 7.87 -3.03 -20.94
CA ASP A 136 8.00 -3.93 -22.11
C ASP A 136 9.44 -3.92 -22.66
N ASP A 137 9.99 -5.08 -22.97
CA ASP A 137 11.25 -5.21 -23.73
C ASP A 137 11.08 -5.04 -25.24
N GLY A 138 9.85 -4.86 -25.71
CA GLY A 138 9.47 -4.77 -27.12
C GLY A 138 9.17 -6.13 -27.77
N ASP A 139 9.40 -7.23 -27.04
CA ASP A 139 9.04 -8.60 -27.39
C ASP A 139 7.86 -9.11 -26.53
N GLY A 140 7.24 -8.24 -25.72
CA GLY A 140 6.09 -8.55 -24.87
C GLY A 140 6.48 -9.25 -23.58
N GLN A 141 7.70 -9.03 -23.08
CA GLN A 141 8.14 -9.49 -21.76
C GLN A 141 8.46 -8.31 -20.85
N CYS A 142 8.32 -8.53 -19.54
CA CYS A 142 8.80 -7.57 -18.56
C CYS A 142 10.33 -7.49 -18.62
N ALA A 143 10.88 -6.28 -18.63
CA ALA A 143 12.32 -6.04 -18.52
C ALA A 143 12.63 -4.82 -17.67
N GLU A 144 13.93 -4.64 -17.41
CA GLU A 144 14.57 -3.45 -16.83
C GLU A 144 14.14 -3.05 -15.43
N ASP A 145 12.88 -2.72 -15.19
CA ASP A 145 12.28 -2.20 -13.95
C ASP A 145 11.56 -3.27 -13.13
N ALA A 146 11.12 -2.92 -11.92
CA ALA A 146 10.30 -3.84 -11.14
C ALA A 146 8.89 -3.95 -11.72
N VAL A 147 8.28 -5.14 -11.60
CA VAL A 147 6.84 -5.29 -11.82
C VAL A 147 6.09 -4.57 -10.72
N VAL A 148 5.16 -3.70 -11.10
CA VAL A 148 4.42 -2.85 -10.17
C VAL A 148 2.99 -3.37 -10.01
N ALA A 149 2.54 -3.53 -8.76
CA ALA A 149 1.13 -3.63 -8.44
C ALA A 149 0.62 -2.33 -7.80
N LEU A 150 -0.36 -1.71 -8.45
CA LEU A 150 -0.95 -0.42 -8.11
C LEU A 150 -2.37 -0.63 -7.59
N ILE A 151 -2.59 -0.35 -6.31
CA ILE A 151 -3.86 -0.64 -5.62
C ILE A 151 -4.50 0.67 -5.15
N ALA A 152 -5.74 0.90 -5.58
CA ALA A 152 -6.48 2.14 -5.33
C ALA A 152 -7.78 1.96 -4.55
N GLY A 153 -8.14 0.73 -4.15
CA GLY A 153 -9.36 0.45 -3.39
C GLY A 153 -10.17 -0.72 -3.93
N ASP A 154 -11.15 -1.21 -3.18
CA ASP A 154 -11.93 -2.43 -3.50
C ASP A 154 -13.43 -2.16 -3.75
N ASN A 155 -13.88 -0.92 -3.60
CA ASN A 155 -15.30 -0.57 -3.56
C ASN A 155 -15.81 0.22 -4.78
N GLY A 156 -14.97 0.36 -5.82
CA GLY A 156 -15.32 1.04 -7.07
C GLY A 156 -15.24 2.57 -7.02
N LEU A 157 -14.77 3.17 -5.92
CA LEU A 157 -14.55 4.63 -5.86
C LEU A 157 -13.41 5.09 -6.79
N ALA A 158 -12.40 4.25 -6.98
CA ALA A 158 -11.24 4.52 -7.81
C ALA A 158 -11.55 4.34 -9.31
N ARG A 159 -11.11 5.29 -10.13
CA ARG A 159 -11.06 5.16 -11.60
C ARG A 159 -9.61 5.25 -12.06
N GLN A 160 -8.98 4.09 -12.22
CA GLN A 160 -7.58 3.97 -12.59
C GLN A 160 -7.42 4.00 -14.12
N SER A 161 -6.26 4.45 -14.56
CA SER A 161 -5.80 4.39 -15.94
C SER A 161 -4.28 4.32 -15.94
N ILE A 162 -3.73 3.54 -16.86
CA ILE A 162 -2.30 3.48 -17.13
C ILE A 162 -2.05 3.73 -18.61
N THR A 163 -1.02 4.50 -18.90
CA THR A 163 -0.44 4.72 -20.24
C THR A 163 1.07 4.57 -20.10
N PRO A 164 1.84 4.53 -21.20
CA PRO A 164 3.30 4.56 -21.11
C PRO A 164 3.76 5.67 -20.16
N ASP A 165 4.70 5.30 -19.28
CA ASP A 165 5.31 6.09 -18.20
C ASP A 165 4.33 6.64 -17.13
N ARG A 166 3.02 6.35 -17.19
CA ARG A 166 2.05 7.12 -16.40
C ARG A 166 0.94 6.28 -15.82
N TYR A 167 0.87 6.35 -14.50
CA TYR A 167 -0.30 5.95 -13.75
C TYR A 167 -1.12 7.16 -13.31
N ASN A 168 -2.44 7.06 -13.44
CA ASN A 168 -3.36 8.03 -12.89
C ASN A 168 -4.58 7.32 -12.28
N VAL A 169 -5.02 7.80 -11.12
CA VAL A 169 -6.28 7.38 -10.53
C VAL A 169 -7.08 8.58 -10.02
N SER A 170 -8.32 8.65 -10.47
CA SER A 170 -9.26 9.71 -10.10
C SER A 170 -10.23 9.23 -9.04
N PHE A 171 -10.51 10.10 -8.06
CA PHE A 171 -11.51 9.88 -7.02
C PHE A 171 -12.45 11.09 -6.95
N ASP A 172 -13.75 10.85 -6.99
CA ASP A 172 -14.76 11.88 -6.71
C ASP A 172 -15.03 11.92 -5.22
N LEU A 173 -14.68 13.03 -4.58
CA LEU A 173 -14.87 13.24 -3.14
C LEU A 173 -16.07 14.16 -2.90
N ASP A 174 -16.91 13.79 -1.94
CA ASP A 174 -17.98 14.63 -1.39
C ASP A 174 -17.74 14.80 0.12
N VAL A 175 -17.21 15.97 0.50
CA VAL A 175 -16.75 16.25 1.88
C VAL A 175 -17.59 17.37 2.47
N ALA A 176 -18.35 17.05 3.52
CA ALA A 176 -19.13 18.05 4.25
C ALA A 176 -18.22 19.06 4.99
N ALA A 177 -18.77 20.23 5.31
CA ALA A 177 -18.04 21.27 6.05
C ALA A 177 -17.49 20.71 7.38
N GLY A 178 -16.21 20.97 7.65
CA GLY A 178 -15.51 20.51 8.85
C GLY A 178 -15.19 19.01 8.89
N GLN A 179 -15.47 18.24 7.83
CA GLN A 179 -15.18 16.81 7.78
C GLN A 179 -13.87 16.49 7.05
N SER A 180 -13.36 15.29 7.30
CA SER A 180 -12.21 14.73 6.60
C SER A 180 -12.56 13.35 6.01
N VAL A 181 -11.95 13.05 4.88
CA VAL A 181 -11.96 11.70 4.27
C VAL A 181 -10.53 11.35 3.87
N SER A 182 -10.20 10.06 3.86
CA SER A 182 -8.88 9.57 3.51
C SER A 182 -8.95 8.62 2.32
N LEU A 183 -7.94 8.70 1.47
CA LEU A 183 -7.69 7.75 0.40
C LEU A 183 -6.43 6.97 0.72
N LEU A 184 -6.51 5.65 0.57
CA LEU A 184 -5.42 4.74 0.78
C LEU A 184 -4.96 4.15 -0.57
N ASN A 185 -3.75 4.46 -1.00
CA ASN A 185 -3.17 3.89 -2.23
C ASN A 185 -1.93 3.09 -1.91
N TYR A 186 -1.63 2.09 -2.73
CA TYR A 186 -0.41 1.30 -2.62
C TYR A 186 0.31 1.18 -3.96
N ALA A 187 1.64 1.09 -3.89
CA ALA A 187 2.48 0.61 -4.97
C ALA A 187 3.43 -0.46 -4.41
N PHE A 188 3.30 -1.68 -4.90
CA PHE A 188 4.16 -2.80 -4.54
C PHE A 188 5.11 -3.12 -5.70
N LEU A 189 6.38 -3.37 -5.38
CA LEU A 189 7.42 -3.68 -6.37
C LEU A 189 7.90 -5.13 -6.23
N ALA A 190 7.69 -5.93 -7.27
CA ALA A 190 8.21 -7.28 -7.41
C ALA A 190 9.34 -7.32 -8.43
N ARG A 191 10.49 -7.85 -8.00
CA ARG A 191 11.66 -8.00 -8.83
C ARG A 191 12.66 -8.97 -8.21
N ASP A 192 13.23 -9.83 -9.03
CA ASP A 192 14.45 -10.55 -8.73
C ASP A 192 15.69 -9.73 -9.09
N VAL A 193 16.83 -9.97 -8.43
CA VAL A 193 18.10 -9.23 -8.68
C VAL A 193 18.52 -9.28 -10.17
N ASP A 194 18.22 -10.38 -10.86
CA ASP A 194 18.57 -10.57 -12.28
C ASP A 194 17.57 -9.90 -13.25
N GLY A 195 16.53 -9.25 -12.74
CA GLY A 195 15.48 -8.58 -13.51
C GLY A 195 14.07 -9.13 -13.21
N PRO A 196 13.02 -8.50 -13.74
CA PRO A 196 11.66 -9.00 -13.60
C PRO A 196 11.45 -10.29 -14.39
N THR A 197 10.61 -11.18 -13.85
CA THR A 197 10.24 -12.45 -14.45
C THR A 197 8.72 -12.65 -14.42
N ALA A 198 8.22 -13.70 -15.07
CA ALA A 198 6.82 -14.11 -14.93
C ALA A 198 6.42 -14.45 -13.48
N ALA A 199 7.39 -14.85 -12.64
CA ALA A 199 7.15 -15.07 -11.22
C ALA A 199 6.91 -13.74 -10.47
N ASP A 200 7.59 -12.66 -10.87
CA ASP A 200 7.36 -11.32 -10.32
C ASP A 200 5.97 -10.79 -10.68
N VAL A 201 5.51 -11.03 -11.91
CA VAL A 201 4.13 -10.71 -12.33
C VAL A 201 3.11 -11.45 -11.47
N THR A 202 3.36 -12.73 -11.20
CA THR A 202 2.51 -13.53 -10.32
C THR A 202 2.52 -12.98 -8.89
N LEU A 203 3.70 -12.68 -8.35
CA LEU A 203 3.88 -12.12 -7.01
C LEU A 203 3.18 -10.76 -6.86
N ALA A 204 3.33 -9.87 -7.84
CA ALA A 204 2.67 -8.56 -7.87
C ALA A 204 1.15 -8.71 -7.91
N THR A 205 0.64 -9.60 -8.76
CA THR A 205 -0.79 -9.90 -8.88
C THR A 205 -1.37 -10.45 -7.58
N ASP A 206 -0.72 -11.44 -6.97
CA ASP A 206 -1.21 -12.07 -5.74
C ASP A 206 -1.13 -11.12 -4.55
N THR A 207 -0.06 -10.31 -4.47
CA THR A 207 0.10 -9.28 -3.42
C THR A 207 -0.98 -8.21 -3.56
N GLY A 208 -1.21 -7.70 -4.78
CA GLY A 208 -2.27 -6.73 -5.05
C GLY A 208 -3.66 -7.25 -4.67
N ARG A 209 -3.98 -8.49 -5.05
CA ARG A 209 -5.25 -9.14 -4.66
C ARG A 209 -5.36 -9.36 -3.15
N ALA A 210 -4.26 -9.67 -2.47
CA ALA A 210 -4.26 -9.81 -1.02
C ALA A 210 -4.53 -8.46 -0.33
N LEU A 211 -3.92 -7.37 -0.81
CA LEU A 211 -4.13 -6.02 -0.29
C LEU A 211 -5.56 -5.52 -0.50
N LEU A 212 -6.21 -5.88 -1.62
CA LEU A 212 -7.63 -5.60 -1.84
C LEU A 212 -8.53 -6.29 -0.81
N ARG A 213 -8.19 -7.51 -0.38
CA ARG A 213 -8.97 -8.26 0.62
C ARG A 213 -8.64 -7.87 2.06
N ALA A 214 -7.42 -7.45 2.33
CA ALA A 214 -6.92 -7.13 3.65
C ALA A 214 -5.88 -6.00 3.54
N ALA A 215 -6.38 -4.76 3.62
CA ALA A 215 -5.53 -3.59 3.50
C ALA A 215 -4.51 -3.53 4.64
N ARG A 216 -3.26 -3.26 4.30
CA ARG A 216 -2.18 -3.07 5.27
C ARG A 216 -2.27 -1.70 5.92
N VAL A 217 -2.79 -1.66 7.15
CA VAL A 217 -3.08 -0.44 7.93
C VAL A 217 -2.27 -0.35 9.23
N GLU A 218 -1.20 -1.13 9.36
CA GLU A 218 -0.29 -1.07 10.51
C GLU A 218 0.25 0.35 10.72
N GLY A 219 0.36 0.80 11.97
CA GLY A 219 0.85 2.15 12.28
C GLY A 219 -0.15 3.30 12.01
N LEU A 220 -1.34 3.02 11.46
CA LEU A 220 -2.43 4.01 11.36
C LEU A 220 -3.23 4.06 12.65
N SER A 221 -3.63 5.27 13.06
CA SER A 221 -4.59 5.46 14.15
C SER A 221 -5.99 4.97 13.77
N GLU A 222 -6.84 4.76 14.76
CA GLU A 222 -8.24 4.38 14.51
C GLU A 222 -9.00 5.44 13.73
N ALA A 223 -8.80 6.72 14.05
CA ALA A 223 -9.41 7.83 13.33
C ALA A 223 -8.99 7.84 11.85
N GLN A 224 -7.71 7.59 11.56
CA GLN A 224 -7.23 7.45 10.18
C GLN A 224 -7.85 6.26 9.46
N ARG A 225 -8.01 5.11 10.13
CA ARG A 225 -8.65 3.95 9.50
C ARG A 225 -10.14 4.20 9.22
N ALA A 226 -10.84 4.84 10.15
CA ALA A 226 -12.27 5.14 10.04
C ALA A 226 -12.57 6.19 8.95
N SER A 227 -11.61 7.03 8.57
CA SER A 227 -11.78 8.00 7.50
C SER A 227 -11.47 7.45 6.11
N ILE A 228 -10.93 6.23 5.96
CA ILE A 228 -10.64 5.63 4.66
C ILE A 228 -11.94 5.33 3.92
N VAL A 229 -12.10 5.89 2.71
CA VAL A 229 -13.36 5.77 1.95
C VAL A 229 -13.26 4.91 0.69
N ASN A 230 -12.06 4.57 0.24
CA ASN A 230 -11.84 3.76 -0.97
C ASN A 230 -11.67 2.26 -0.67
N PHE A 231 -11.73 1.84 0.60
CA PHE A 231 -11.77 0.44 0.99
C PHE A 231 -13.07 0.10 1.72
N SER A 232 -13.58 -1.10 1.51
CA SER A 232 -14.71 -1.66 2.25
C SER A 232 -14.32 -1.89 3.71
N ALA A 233 -15.31 -1.81 4.61
CA ALA A 233 -15.08 -2.07 6.03
C ALA A 233 -14.55 -3.49 6.29
N SER A 234 -14.93 -4.47 5.46
CA SER A 234 -14.42 -5.84 5.53
C SER A 234 -12.95 -5.97 5.15
N ALA A 235 -12.42 -5.08 4.31
CA ALA A 235 -11.02 -5.06 3.92
C ALA A 235 -10.12 -4.40 4.99
N LEU A 236 -10.72 -3.64 5.90
CA LEU A 236 -10.03 -3.02 7.03
C LEU A 236 -10.11 -3.95 8.24
N PRO A 237 -8.99 -4.35 8.85
CA PRO A 237 -9.01 -5.09 10.12
C PRO A 237 -9.89 -4.37 11.14
N GLU A 238 -10.90 -5.07 11.68
CA GLU A 238 -11.87 -4.46 12.58
C GLU A 238 -11.17 -3.72 13.74
N PRO A 239 -11.58 -2.47 14.06
CA PRO A 239 -11.00 -1.72 15.17
C PRO A 239 -11.18 -2.36 16.57
N ALA A 240 -12.01 -3.41 16.71
CA ALA A 240 -12.69 -3.69 17.97
C ALA A 240 -12.15 -4.86 18.82
N SER A 241 -11.14 -5.62 18.39
CA SER A 241 -10.68 -6.79 19.17
C SER A 241 -10.12 -6.40 20.55
N TRP A 242 -9.62 -5.18 20.71
CA TRP A 242 -9.03 -4.70 21.97
C TRP A 242 -10.05 -3.99 22.87
N VAL A 243 -11.08 -3.36 22.30
CA VAL A 243 -12.18 -2.77 23.07
C VAL A 243 -12.98 -3.87 23.77
N MET A 244 -13.25 -4.98 23.08
CA MET A 244 -13.88 -6.15 23.70
C MET A 244 -12.95 -6.82 24.73
N MET A 245 -11.64 -6.79 24.53
CA MET A 245 -10.67 -7.28 25.51
C MET A 245 -10.63 -6.39 26.76
N ILE A 246 -10.57 -5.06 26.62
CA ILE A 246 -10.55 -4.11 27.74
C ILE A 246 -11.89 -4.09 28.48
N LEU A 247 -13.03 -4.13 27.77
CA LEU A 247 -14.34 -4.31 28.41
C LEU A 247 -14.43 -5.67 29.11
N GLY A 248 -13.94 -6.75 28.48
CA GLY A 248 -13.92 -8.08 29.05
C GLY A 248 -13.11 -8.16 30.35
N PHE A 249 -11.87 -7.67 30.35
CA PHE A 249 -11.01 -7.64 31.53
C PHE A 249 -11.47 -6.60 32.58
N GLY A 250 -11.98 -5.45 32.16
CA GLY A 250 -12.53 -4.43 33.04
C GLY A 250 -13.76 -4.92 33.81
N LEU A 251 -14.67 -5.64 33.15
CA LEU A 251 -15.84 -6.26 33.78
C LEU A 251 -15.45 -7.43 34.71
N ALA A 252 -14.48 -8.25 34.31
CA ALA A 252 -13.97 -9.34 35.15
C ALA A 252 -13.27 -8.82 36.42
N GLY A 253 -12.38 -7.82 36.27
CA GLY A 253 -11.68 -7.17 37.37
C GLY A 253 -12.64 -6.42 38.32
N GLY A 254 -13.65 -5.73 37.77
CA GLY A 254 -14.70 -5.06 38.54
C GLY A 254 -15.52 -6.02 39.40
N ARG A 255 -15.88 -7.20 38.87
CA ARG A 255 -16.59 -8.24 39.63
C ARG A 255 -15.75 -8.84 40.76
N LEU A 256 -14.45 -9.05 40.55
CA LEU A 256 -13.55 -9.59 41.58
C LEU A 256 -13.30 -8.60 42.71
N ARG A 257 -13.19 -7.30 42.40
CA ARG A 257 -12.98 -6.24 43.40
C ARG A 257 -14.19 -6.07 44.33
N ARG A 258 -15.42 -6.24 43.80
CA ARG A 258 -16.65 -6.11 44.58
C ARG A 258 -16.85 -7.21 45.63
N ARG A 259 -16.19 -8.36 45.47
CA ARG A 259 -16.25 -9.48 46.44
C ARG A 259 -15.31 -9.33 47.64
N ARG A 260 -14.34 -8.41 47.61
CA ARG A 260 -13.35 -8.22 48.69
C ARG A 260 -13.72 -7.15 49.72
N VAL A 261 -14.86 -6.48 49.58
CA VAL A 261 -15.32 -5.48 50.56
C VAL A 261 -16.37 -6.11 51.46
N GLN A 262 -15.93 -6.86 52.47
CA GLN A 262 -16.70 -7.03 53.70
C GLN A 262 -15.90 -6.40 54.83
N PRO A 263 -16.36 -5.28 55.43
CA PRO A 263 -15.72 -4.74 56.61
C PRO A 263 -16.00 -5.67 57.78
N ALA A 264 -14.95 -6.24 58.38
CA ALA A 264 -15.05 -6.87 59.68
C ALA A 264 -15.33 -5.76 60.71
N LEU A 265 -16.56 -5.71 61.21
CA LEU A 265 -16.91 -4.88 62.37
C LEU A 265 -16.34 -5.56 63.62
N ALA A 266 -15.39 -4.90 64.27
CA ALA A 266 -14.94 -5.29 65.61
C ALA A 266 -15.87 -4.64 66.65
N ALA A 267 -16.34 -5.46 67.61
CA ALA A 267 -17.19 -5.12 68.74
C ALA A 267 -16.37 -4.56 69.91
#